data_AF-A0A7S4RJA8-F1
#
_entry.id   AF-A0A7S4RJA8-F1
#
_cell.length_a   1.000
_cell.length_b   1.000
_cell.length_c   1.000
_cell.angle_alpha   90.00
_cell.angle_beta   90.00
_cell.angle_gamma   90.00
#
_symmetry.space_group_name_H-M   'P 1'
#
loop_
_entity.id
_entity.type
_entity.pdbx_description
1 polymer ?
#
loop_
_entity_poly.entity_id
_entity_poly.type
_entity_poly.pdbx_seq_one_letter_code
_entity_poly.pdbx_strand_id
1 'polypeptide(L)'
;VPFHEKVDEVNIQLRKTAQKYNYITPRDFLDFINHFIDLVGEKYDEVMEQQRHIDGGLQKLKETNAQVQELQQGLAVKEKELAQKNKDAEEKLALMTKGQAEAEEKKKKSLELSKQLQEQSAVIEEKK
;
A
#
# COMPACT_ATOMS: atom_id res chain seq x y z
N VAL A 1 -29.15 13.85 48.85
CA VAL A 1 -28.47 13.70 47.53
C VAL A 1 -29.37 14.36 46.51
N PRO A 2 -28.89 15.36 45.77
CA PRO A 2 -29.76 16.24 44.97
C PRO A 2 -30.69 15.50 44.02
N PHE A 3 -30.25 14.36 43.48
CA PHE A 3 -31.06 13.51 42.61
C PHE A 3 -32.26 12.86 43.32
N HIS A 4 -32.07 12.26 44.50
CA HIS A 4 -33.15 11.61 45.25
C HIS A 4 -34.18 12.64 45.76
N GLU A 5 -33.71 13.80 46.21
CA GLU A 5 -34.57 14.93 46.58
C GLU A 5 -35.41 15.39 45.38
N LYS A 6 -34.82 15.39 44.18
CA LYS A 6 -35.54 15.75 42.97
C LYS A 6 -36.62 14.73 42.58
N VAL A 7 -36.36 13.44 42.76
CA VAL A 7 -37.36 12.39 42.51
C VAL A 7 -38.53 12.52 43.49
N ASP A 8 -38.25 12.85 44.75
CA ASP A 8 -39.30 13.13 45.74
C ASP A 8 -40.16 14.34 45.36
N GLU A 9 -39.53 15.44 44.93
CA GLU A 9 -40.26 16.62 44.42
C GLU A 9 -41.18 16.23 43.25
N VAL A 10 -40.69 15.44 42.31
CA VAL A 10 -41.46 14.98 41.15
C VAL A 10 -42.60 14.06 41.58
N ASN A 11 -42.39 13.16 42.54
CA ASN A 11 -43.44 12.29 43.08
C ASN A 11 -44.55 13.10 43.76
N ILE A 12 -44.19 14.17 44.50
CA ILE A 12 -45.16 15.10 45.09
C ILE A 12 -45.97 15.81 44.01
N GLN A 13 -45.33 16.24 42.93
CA GLN A 13 -46.03 16.87 41.80
C GLN A 13 -46.94 15.89 41.06
N LEU A 14 -46.49 14.66 40.83
CA LEU A 14 -47.25 13.61 40.16
C LEU A 14 -48.50 13.23 40.97
N ARG A 15 -48.39 13.21 42.29
CA ARG A 15 -49.53 13.01 43.18
C ARG A 15 -50.56 14.13 43.04
N LYS A 16 -50.11 15.39 42.92
CA LYS A 16 -51.00 16.55 42.77
C LYS A 16 -51.67 16.60 41.41
N THR A 17 -50.95 16.31 40.33
CA THR A 17 -51.43 16.50 38.96
C THR A 17 -52.17 15.30 38.40
N ALA A 18 -51.71 14.08 38.70
CA ALA A 18 -52.21 12.84 38.10
C ALA A 18 -52.87 11.89 39.11
N GLN A 19 -52.92 12.25 40.41
CA GLN A 19 -53.40 11.39 41.50
C GLN A 19 -52.70 10.01 41.56
N LYS A 20 -51.49 9.90 41.00
CA LYS A 20 -50.68 8.68 41.05
C LYS A 20 -49.73 8.72 42.24
N TYR A 21 -49.61 7.60 42.93
CA TYR A 21 -48.76 7.44 44.10
C TYR A 21 -47.54 6.61 43.74
N ASN A 22 -46.36 7.23 43.83
CA ASN A 22 -45.07 6.55 43.76
C ASN A 22 -44.35 6.78 45.08
N TYR A 23 -43.68 5.74 45.57
CA TYR A 23 -42.88 5.77 46.78
C TYR A 23 -41.44 5.51 46.40
N ILE A 24 -40.53 6.34 46.93
CA ILE A 24 -39.11 6.08 46.86
C ILE A 24 -38.64 5.65 48.24
N THR A 25 -37.81 4.62 48.27
CA THR A 25 -37.24 4.04 49.48
C THR A 25 -35.72 4.17 49.42
N PRO A 26 -35.02 4.15 50.57
CA PRO A 26 -33.57 4.14 50.58
C PRO A 26 -32.96 2.95 49.82
N ARG A 27 -33.71 1.86 49.62
CA ARG A 27 -33.30 0.73 48.76
C ARG A 27 -33.17 1.15 47.30
N ASP A 28 -34.11 1.94 46.78
CA ASP A 28 -34.07 2.44 45.40
C ASP A 28 -32.82 3.31 45.15
N PHE A 29 -32.33 4.00 46.18
CA PHE A 29 -31.07 4.75 46.10
C PHE A 29 -29.84 3.84 46.00
N LEU A 30 -29.82 2.73 46.74
CA LEU A 30 -28.73 1.75 46.65
C LEU A 30 -28.74 1.04 45.30
N ASP A 31 -29.92 0.70 44.80
CA ASP A 31 -30.09 0.10 43.47
C ASP A 31 -29.63 1.08 42.37
N PHE A 32 -29.92 2.38 42.51
CA PHE A 32 -29.39 3.41 41.63
C PHE A 32 -27.86 3.50 41.64
N ILE A 33 -27.23 3.45 42.82
CA ILE A 33 -25.76 3.47 42.93
C ILE A 33 -25.15 2.26 42.22
N ASN A 34 -25.68 1.06 42.46
CA ASN A 34 -25.19 -0.15 41.81
C ASN A 34 -25.33 -0.05 40.29
N HIS A 35 -26.50 0.37 39.82
CA HIS A 35 -26.74 0.57 38.39
C HIS A 35 -25.79 1.62 37.77
N PHE A 36 -25.51 2.71 38.49
CA PHE A 36 -24.57 3.72 38.03
C PHE A 36 -23.15 3.17 37.92
N ILE A 37 -22.69 2.38 38.90
CA ILE A 37 -21.38 1.73 38.86
C ILE A 37 -21.28 0.80 37.65
N ASP A 38 -22.29 -0.03 37.43
CA ASP A 38 -22.34 -0.97 36.30
C ASP A 38 -22.31 -0.22 34.97
N LEU A 39 -23.12 0.85 34.83
CA LEU A 39 -23.19 1.66 33.62
C LEU A 39 -21.87 2.38 33.32
N VAL A 40 -21.20 2.89 34.34
CA VAL A 40 -19.88 3.52 34.18
C VAL A 40 -18.85 2.49 33.74
N GLY A 41 -18.89 1.27 34.30
CA GLY A 41 -18.04 0.17 33.86
C GLY A 41 -18.26 -0.17 32.39
N GLU A 42 -19.51 -0.35 31.98
CA GLU A 42 -19.87 -0.63 30.59
C GLU A 42 -19.39 0.46 29.63
N LYS A 43 -19.63 1.74 29.97
CA LYS A 43 -19.19 2.87 29.13
C LYS A 43 -17.68 3.01 29.08
N TYR A 44 -16.99 2.70 30.17
CA TYR A 44 -15.53 2.69 30.19
C TYR A 44 -14.97 1.60 29.27
N ASP A 45 -15.53 0.40 29.32
CA ASP A 45 -15.11 -0.72 28.46
C ASP A 45 -15.38 -0.44 26.98
N GLU A 46 -16.54 0.12 26.63
CA GLU A 46 -16.87 0.56 25.27
C GLU A 46 -15.82 1.55 24.72
N VAL A 47 -15.49 2.59 25.50
CA VAL A 47 -14.52 3.61 25.10
C VAL A 47 -13.11 3.00 24.99
N MET A 48 -12.75 2.10 25.89
CA MET A 48 -11.45 1.41 25.85
C MET A 48 -11.33 0.49 24.64
N GLU A 49 -12.37 -0.21 24.24
CA GLU A 49 -12.37 -1.02 23.03
C GLU A 49 -12.20 -0.15 21.78
N GLN A 50 -12.94 0.96 21.69
CA GLN A 50 -12.80 1.91 20.58
C GLN A 50 -11.39 2.50 20.50
N GLN A 51 -10.82 2.89 21.64
CA GLN A 51 -9.46 3.40 21.72
C GLN A 51 -8.45 2.36 21.22
N ARG A 52 -8.56 1.11 21.69
CA ARG A 52 -7.68 0.00 21.24
C ARG A 52 -7.79 -0.24 19.74
N HIS A 53 -8.99 -0.20 19.17
CA HIS A 53 -9.20 -0.35 17.73
C HIS A 53 -8.52 0.78 16.94
N ILE A 54 -8.69 2.03 17.39
CA ILE A 54 -8.04 3.20 16.77
C ILE A 54 -6.51 3.08 16.86
N ASP A 55 -5.97 2.75 18.03
CA ASP A 55 -4.53 2.62 18.24
C ASP A 55 -3.94 1.51 17.36
N GLY A 56 -4.62 0.36 17.27
CA GLY A 56 -4.24 -0.72 16.37
C GLY A 56 -4.30 -0.32 14.89
N GLY A 57 -5.30 0.46 14.48
CA GLY A 57 -5.41 1.02 13.14
C GLY A 57 -4.27 1.99 12.82
N LEU A 58 -3.99 2.93 13.73
CA LEU A 58 -2.91 3.90 13.59
C LEU A 58 -1.54 3.24 13.53
N GLN A 59 -1.30 2.20 14.32
CA GLN A 59 -0.07 1.42 14.26
C GLN A 59 0.13 0.80 12.87
N LYS A 60 -0.89 0.10 12.35
CA LYS A 60 -0.82 -0.50 11.01
C LYS A 60 -0.60 0.52 9.90
N LEU A 61 -1.20 1.71 10.01
CA LEU A 61 -0.98 2.80 9.06
C LEU A 61 0.47 3.30 9.10
N LYS A 62 1.05 3.46 10.30
CA LYS A 62 2.46 3.84 10.45
C LYS A 62 3.40 2.79 9.88
N GLU A 63 3.15 1.51 10.18
CA GLU A 63 3.92 0.38 9.63
C GLU A 63 3.86 0.36 8.10
N THR A 64 2.67 0.50 7.53
CA THR A 64 2.47 0.52 6.08
C THR A 64 3.17 1.73 5.45
N ASN A 65 3.11 2.91 6.08
CA ASN A 65 3.81 4.09 5.60
C ASN A 65 5.33 3.87 5.53
N ALA A 66 5.90 3.26 6.57
CA ALA A 66 7.33 2.92 6.58
C ALA A 66 7.69 1.91 5.48
N GLN A 67 6.88 0.87 5.29
CA GLN A 67 7.09 -0.11 4.21
C GLN A 67 7.00 0.53 2.82
N VAL A 68 6.06 1.44 2.61
CA VAL A 68 5.94 2.17 1.34
C VAL A 68 7.16 3.05 1.09
N GLN A 69 7.67 3.75 2.12
CA GLN A 69 8.89 4.54 1.99
C GLN A 69 10.10 3.68 1.62
N GLU A 70 10.25 2.51 2.24
CA GLU A 70 11.33 1.57 1.92
C GLU A 70 11.21 1.07 0.47
N LEU A 71 10.01 0.68 0.03
CA LEU A 71 9.76 0.24 -1.35
C LEU A 71 10.04 1.35 -2.37
N GLN A 72 9.66 2.59 -2.07
CA GLN A 72 9.95 3.75 -2.93
C GLN A 72 11.45 3.97 -3.09
N GLN A 73 12.21 3.86 -2.00
CA GLN A 73 13.68 3.95 -2.07
C GLN A 73 14.27 2.82 -2.91
N GLY A 74 13.81 1.58 -2.72
CA GLY A 74 14.24 0.43 -3.50
C GLY A 74 13.90 0.55 -4.99
N LEU A 75 12.73 1.09 -5.33
CA LEU A 75 12.33 1.36 -6.72
C LEU A 75 13.25 2.41 -7.36
N ALA A 76 13.53 3.52 -6.67
CA ALA A 76 14.39 4.57 -7.19
C ALA A 76 15.81 4.07 -7.51
N VAL A 77 16.35 3.14 -6.73
CA VAL A 77 17.65 2.50 -7.01
C VAL A 77 17.54 1.59 -8.24
N LYS A 78 16.52 0.73 -8.30
CA LYS A 78 16.33 -0.20 -9.43
C LYS A 78 16.08 0.53 -10.74
N GLU A 79 15.35 1.64 -10.74
CA GLU A 79 15.15 2.47 -11.93
C GLU A 79 16.46 2.99 -12.50
N LYS A 80 17.38 3.46 -11.64
CA LYS A 80 18.71 3.91 -12.08
C LYS A 80 19.54 2.76 -12.66
N GLU A 81 19.55 1.61 -12.00
CA GLU A 81 20.25 0.42 -12.50
C GLU A 81 19.70 -0.05 -13.84
N LEU A 82 18.38 -0.01 -14.01
CA LEU A 82 17.71 -0.43 -15.23
C LEU A 82 17.99 0.56 -16.37
N ALA A 83 18.00 1.87 -16.10
CA ALA A 83 18.40 2.88 -17.07
C ALA A 83 19.84 2.68 -17.55
N GLN A 84 20.78 2.40 -16.64
CA GLN A 84 22.17 2.12 -17.00
C GLN A 84 22.29 0.86 -17.84
N LYS A 85 21.66 -0.25 -17.42
CA LYS A 85 21.69 -1.52 -18.18
C LYS A 85 21.04 -1.40 -19.55
N ASN A 86 19.96 -0.64 -19.68
CA ASN A 86 19.34 -0.36 -20.97
C ASN A 86 20.29 0.40 -21.89
N LYS A 87 20.98 1.43 -21.37
CA LYS A 87 21.98 2.17 -22.14
C LYS A 87 23.13 1.26 -22.60
N ASP A 88 23.65 0.43 -21.70
CA ASP A 88 24.72 -0.53 -22.03
C ASP A 88 24.26 -1.56 -23.08
N ALA A 89 22.99 -1.98 -23.03
CA ALA A 89 22.40 -2.88 -24.01
C ALA A 89 22.21 -2.20 -25.38
N GLU A 90 21.74 -0.95 -25.41
CA GLU A 90 21.60 -0.15 -26.63
C GLU A 90 22.96 0.07 -27.32
N GLU A 91 24.01 0.39 -26.56
CA GLU A 91 25.37 0.55 -27.09
C GLU A 91 25.90 -0.75 -27.70
N LYS A 92 25.69 -1.89 -27.03
CA LYS A 92 26.08 -3.20 -27.56
C LYS A 92 25.30 -3.58 -28.82
N LEU A 93 24.00 -3.28 -28.87
CA LEU A 93 23.18 -3.50 -30.05
C LEU A 93 23.70 -2.68 -31.23
N ALA A 94 24.05 -1.40 -31.03
CA ALA A 94 24.61 -0.56 -32.07
C ALA A 94 25.97 -1.06 -32.59
N LEU A 95 26.83 -1.55 -31.71
CA LEU A 95 28.10 -2.19 -32.11
C LEU A 95 27.87 -3.48 -32.91
N MET A 96 26.90 -4.30 -32.48
CA MET A 96 26.57 -5.55 -33.17
C MET A 96 25.98 -5.30 -34.56
N THR A 97 25.08 -4.33 -34.72
CA THR A 97 24.52 -3.98 -36.02
C THR A 97 25.59 -3.43 -36.97
N LYS A 98 26.50 -2.59 -36.47
CA LYS A 98 27.65 -2.11 -37.26
C LYS A 98 28.57 -3.26 -37.69
N GLY A 99 28.93 -4.15 -36.76
CA GLY A 99 29.76 -5.31 -37.06
C GLY A 99 29.10 -6.26 -38.08
N GLN A 100 27.78 -6.44 -37.99
CA GLN A 100 27.02 -7.24 -38.95
C GLN A 100 27.03 -6.60 -40.35
N ALA A 101 26.84 -5.28 -40.45
CA ALA A 101 26.90 -4.55 -41.72
C ALA A 101 28.29 -4.65 -42.37
N GLU A 102 29.37 -4.48 -41.59
CA GLU A 102 30.75 -4.63 -42.08
C GLU A 102 31.06 -6.06 -42.53
N ALA A 103 30.55 -7.06 -41.80
CA ALA A 103 30.70 -8.47 -42.16
C ALA A 103 29.95 -8.81 -43.46
N GLU A 104 28.73 -8.28 -43.65
CA GLU A 104 27.98 -8.44 -44.90
C GLU A 104 28.68 -7.77 -46.08
N GLU A 105 29.24 -6.57 -45.90
CA GLU A 105 29.98 -5.87 -46.96
C GLU A 105 31.23 -6.66 -47.38
N LYS A 106 32.02 -7.16 -46.41
CA LYS A 106 33.17 -8.03 -46.68
C LYS A 106 32.77 -9.32 -47.38
N LYS A 107 31.64 -9.92 -46.98
CA LYS A 107 31.12 -11.13 -47.64
C LYS A 107 30.74 -10.85 -49.10
N LYS A 108 30.08 -9.73 -49.38
CA LYS A 108 29.77 -9.31 -50.78
C LYS A 108 31.03 -9.10 -51.60
N LYS A 109 31.99 -8.32 -51.10
CA LYS A 109 33.28 -8.07 -51.77
C LYS A 109 34.05 -9.38 -52.04
N SER A 110 34.06 -10.30 -51.06
CA SER A 110 34.71 -11.61 -51.22
C SER A 110 34.02 -12.48 -52.29
N LEU A 111 32.69 -12.48 -52.36
CA LEU A 111 31.95 -13.22 -53.39
C LEU A 111 32.24 -12.66 -54.78
N GLU A 112 32.29 -11.35 -54.91
CA GLU A 112 32.54 -10.64 -56.17
C GLU A 112 33.98 -10.88 -56.66
N LEU A 113 34.97 -10.83 -55.76
CA LEU A 113 36.35 -11.17 -56.06
C LEU A 113 36.50 -12.64 -56.46
N SER A 114 35.85 -13.58 -55.75
CA SER A 114 35.86 -15.00 -56.12
C SER A 114 35.27 -15.23 -57.51
N LYS A 115 34.22 -14.48 -57.89
CA LYS A 115 33.60 -14.57 -59.21
C LYS A 115 34.53 -14.04 -60.31
N GLN A 116 35.19 -12.91 -60.07
CA GLN A 116 36.21 -12.37 -60.99
C GLN A 116 37.42 -13.30 -61.14
N LEU A 117 37.88 -13.91 -60.05
CA LEU A 117 38.96 -14.89 -60.09
C LEU A 117 38.56 -16.12 -60.90
N GLN A 118 37.32 -16.62 -60.75
CA GLN A 118 36.79 -17.73 -61.56
C GLN A 118 36.78 -17.39 -63.06
N GLU A 119 36.29 -16.21 -63.43
CA GLU A 119 36.29 -15.74 -64.81
C GLU A 119 37.73 -15.61 -65.37
N GLN A 120 38.65 -15.04 -64.60
CA GLN A 120 40.06 -14.95 -65.00
C GLN A 120 40.71 -16.32 -65.17
N SER A 121 40.45 -17.29 -64.27
CA SER A 121 40.97 -18.65 -64.41
C SER A 121 40.43 -19.37 -65.64
N ALA A 122 39.14 -19.19 -65.97
CA ALA A 122 38.53 -19.78 -67.17
C ALA A 122 39.15 -19.21 -68.47
N VAL A 123 39.38 -17.90 -68.53
CA VAL A 123 40.03 -17.25 -69.69
C VAL A 123 41.50 -17.69 -69.85
N ILE A 124 42.20 -17.97 -68.74
CA ILE A 124 43.57 -18.49 -68.79
C ILE A 124 43.58 -19.96 -69.26
N GLU A 125 42.58 -20.76 -68.90
CA GLU A 125 42.39 -22.12 -69.43
C GLU A 125 42.05 -22.13 -70.92
N GLU A 126 41.22 -21.20 -71.41
CA GLU A 126 40.88 -21.08 -72.85
C GLU A 126 42.05 -20.60 -73.73
N LYS A 127 43.04 -19.91 -73.14
CA LYS A 127 44.21 -19.36 -73.86
C LYS A 127 45.43 -20.30 -73.88
N LYS A 128 45.29 -21.54 -73.40
CA LYS A 128 46.34 -22.54 -73.32
C LYS A 128 46.13 -23.66 -74.33
#